data_AF-A0A645B4R2-F1
#
_entry.id   AF-A0A645B4R2-F1
#
_cell.length_a   1.000
_cell.length_b   1.000
_cell.length_c   1.000
_cell.angle_alpha   90.00
_cell.angle_beta   90.00
_cell.angle_gamma   90.00
#
_symmetry.space_group_name_H-M   'P 1'
#
loop_
_entity.id
_entity.type
_entity.pdbx_description
1 polymer ?
#
loop_
_entity_poly.entity_id
_entity_poly.type
_entity_poly.pdbx_seq_one_letter_code
_entity_poly.pdbx_strand_id
1 'polypeptide(L)'
;MQKAAQFFVGTHDFAAVRSVGTNTRTTIRTIYYFDVSRSGDLIEYKVCADGFLYNMVRALVGTLVYVSEGKLDCGEIPAILEGGNRTEAGPTAPPGGLYMTNLWYREDVL
;
A
#
# COMPACT_ATOMS: atom_id res chain seq x y z
N MET A 1 2.42 -3.63 12.79
CA MET A 1 2.67 -3.67 11.33
C MET A 1 1.69 -4.58 10.60
N GLN A 2 1.76 -5.92 10.74
CA GLN A 2 0.87 -6.82 9.98
C GLN A 2 -0.62 -6.48 10.12
N LYS A 3 -1.11 -6.29 11.36
CA LYS A 3 -2.52 -5.92 11.61
C LYS A 3 -2.95 -4.66 10.85
N ALA A 4 -2.05 -3.67 10.74
CA ALA A 4 -2.31 -2.43 10.02
C ALA A 4 -2.31 -2.65 8.50
N ALA A 5 -1.40 -3.49 7.99
CA ALA A 5 -1.34 -3.84 6.57
C ALA A 5 -2.63 -4.51 6.07
N GLN A 6 -3.29 -5.29 6.94
CA GLN A 6 -4.55 -5.96 6.63
C GLN A 6 -5.71 -5.00 6.32
N PHE A 7 -5.70 -3.76 6.83
CA PHE A 7 -6.72 -2.78 6.47
C PHE A 7 -6.64 -2.32 5.01
N PHE A 8 -5.51 -2.52 4.34
CA PHE A 8 -5.36 -2.23 2.91
C PHE A 8 -5.81 -3.38 2.01
N VAL A 9 -6.00 -4.60 2.55
CA VAL A 9 -6.42 -5.77 1.76
C VAL A 9 -7.88 -5.62 1.35
N GLY A 10 -8.21 -6.02 0.12
CA GLY A 10 -9.53 -5.85 -0.49
C GLY A 10 -9.57 -4.72 -1.52
N THR A 11 -10.79 -4.38 -1.94
CA THR A 11 -11.05 -3.34 -2.93
C THR A 11 -11.38 -2.02 -2.24
N HIS A 12 -10.55 -1.01 -2.46
CA HIS A 12 -10.67 0.30 -1.82
C HIS A 12 -10.38 1.43 -2.81
N ASP A 13 -10.84 2.63 -2.50
CA ASP A 13 -10.31 3.85 -3.11
C ASP A 13 -8.96 4.20 -2.47
N PHE A 14 -7.89 4.17 -3.26
CA PHE A 14 -6.53 4.46 -2.80
C PHE A 14 -6.08 5.90 -3.13
N ALA A 15 -7.02 6.83 -3.28
CA ALA A 15 -6.72 8.26 -3.50
C ALA A 15 -5.77 8.84 -2.44
N ALA A 16 -5.92 8.43 -1.18
CA ALA A 16 -5.08 8.89 -0.07
C ALA A 16 -3.62 8.40 -0.15
N VAL A 17 -3.29 7.42 -0.99
CA VAL A 17 -1.92 6.87 -1.10
C VAL A 17 -1.32 7.01 -2.50
N ARG A 18 -1.87 7.90 -3.33
CA ARG A 18 -1.29 8.23 -4.65
C ARG A 18 -0.47 9.52 -4.63
N SER A 19 0.38 9.73 -5.63
CA SER A 19 0.94 11.07 -5.85
C SER A 19 -0.09 12.02 -6.46
N VAL A 20 -0.16 13.24 -5.92
CA VAL A 20 -0.96 14.35 -6.45
C VAL A 20 -0.53 14.66 -7.90
N GLY A 21 -1.49 15.06 -8.74
CA GLY A 21 -1.22 15.46 -10.13
C GLY A 21 -1.05 14.32 -11.13
N THR A 22 -1.30 13.07 -10.72
CA THR A 22 -1.25 11.91 -11.62
C THR A 22 -2.58 11.69 -12.32
N ASN A 23 -2.56 11.55 -13.64
CA ASN A 23 -3.74 11.21 -14.43
C ASN A 23 -4.02 9.70 -14.33
N THR A 24 -5.13 9.33 -13.73
CA THR A 24 -5.63 7.96 -13.69
C THR A 24 -7.15 7.97 -13.83
N ARG A 25 -7.72 6.96 -14.49
CA ARG A 25 -9.18 6.87 -14.68
C ARG A 25 -9.93 6.57 -13.39
N THR A 26 -9.30 5.81 -12.49
CA THR A 26 -9.83 5.47 -11.17
C THR A 26 -8.69 5.19 -10.20
N THR A 27 -8.91 5.58 -8.96
CA THR A 27 -8.04 5.31 -7.80
C THR A 27 -8.42 4.02 -7.07
N ILE A 28 -9.48 3.34 -7.53
CA ILE A 28 -9.91 2.06 -6.97
C ILE A 28 -8.95 0.96 -7.43
N ARG A 29 -8.44 0.18 -6.49
CA ARG A 29 -7.62 -1.03 -6.72
C ARG A 29 -8.05 -2.13 -5.78
N THR A 30 -7.66 -3.35 -6.09
CA THR A 30 -7.82 -4.51 -5.23
C THR A 30 -6.46 -5.01 -4.81
N ILE A 31 -6.14 -4.93 -3.52
CA ILE A 31 -4.98 -5.61 -2.94
C ILE A 31 -5.41 -7.01 -2.54
N TYR A 32 -4.77 -8.03 -3.12
CA TYR A 32 -5.05 -9.44 -2.83
C TYR A 32 -4.41 -9.89 -1.52
N TYR A 33 -3.18 -9.46 -1.27
CA TYR A 33 -2.49 -9.69 0.00
C TYR A 33 -1.52 -8.54 0.29
N PHE A 34 -1.29 -8.32 1.59
CA PHE A 34 -0.25 -7.43 2.08
C PHE A 34 0.38 -8.01 3.35
N ASP A 35 1.51 -8.67 3.16
CA ASP A 35 2.23 -9.39 4.21
C ASP A 35 3.47 -8.62 4.65
N VAL A 36 3.70 -8.65 5.96
CA VAL A 36 4.84 -8.04 6.63
C VAL A 36 5.55 -9.13 7.42
N SER A 37 6.80 -9.40 7.06
CA SER A 37 7.66 -10.38 7.72
C SER A 37 8.93 -9.70 8.24
N ARG A 38 9.58 -10.32 9.24
CA ARG A 38 10.84 -9.83 9.80
C ARG A 38 11.87 -10.95 9.82
N SER A 39 13.06 -10.66 9.30
CA SER A 39 14.24 -11.53 9.36
C SER A 39 15.43 -10.72 9.90
N GLY A 40 15.76 -10.92 11.18
CA GLY A 40 16.73 -10.09 11.88
C GLY A 40 16.30 -8.62 11.88
N ASP A 41 17.11 -7.75 11.28
CA ASP A 41 16.84 -6.31 11.17
C ASP A 41 16.12 -5.92 9.88
N LEU A 42 15.91 -6.87 8.97
CA LEU A 42 15.17 -6.64 7.74
C LEU A 42 13.68 -6.85 7.98
N ILE A 43 12.87 -5.85 7.60
CA ILE A 43 11.41 -5.96 7.52
C ILE A 43 11.03 -5.99 6.05
N GLU A 44 10.42 -7.08 5.62
CA GLU A 44 9.93 -7.25 4.25
C GLU A 44 8.43 -6.96 4.18
N TYR A 45 8.04 -6.19 3.17
CA TYR A 45 6.66 -5.85 2.84
C TYR A 45 6.35 -6.45 1.47
N LYS A 46 5.45 -7.43 1.42
CA LYS A 46 5.05 -8.10 0.18
C LYS A 46 3.58 -7.75 -0.12
N VAL A 47 3.34 -7.08 -1.24
CA VAL A 47 2.00 -6.67 -1.67
C VAL A 47 1.72 -7.18 -3.07
N CYS A 48 0.50 -7.69 -3.28
CA CYS A 48 -0.02 -8.06 -4.60
C CYS A 48 -1.36 -7.39 -4.82
N ALA A 49 -1.57 -6.86 -6.03
CA ALA A 49 -2.78 -6.13 -6.40
C ALA A 49 -3.12 -6.34 -7.86
N ASP A 50 -4.36 -6.02 -8.24
CA ASP A 50 -4.81 -5.94 -9.64
C ASP A 50 -4.14 -4.81 -10.44
N GLY A 51 -3.50 -3.87 -9.72
CA GLY A 51 -2.64 -2.83 -10.25
C GLY A 51 -2.25 -1.86 -9.14
N PHE A 52 -1.30 -0.97 -9.44
CA PHE A 52 -0.83 0.04 -8.48
C PHE A 52 -0.96 1.45 -9.06
N LEU A 53 -1.26 2.43 -8.20
CA LEU A 53 -1.16 3.85 -8.55
C LEU A 53 0.30 4.30 -8.45
N TYR A 54 0.63 5.43 -9.09
CA TYR A 54 1.98 5.98 -9.01
C TYR A 54 2.36 6.30 -7.54
N ASN A 55 3.51 5.76 -7.11
CA ASN A 55 4.03 5.75 -5.73
C ASN A 55 3.18 5.03 -4.66
N MET A 56 2.11 4.32 -5.05
CA MET A 56 1.18 3.66 -4.12
C MET A 56 1.87 2.79 -3.09
N VAL A 57 2.68 1.82 -3.54
CA VAL A 57 3.35 0.86 -2.63
C VAL A 57 4.26 1.59 -1.62
N ARG A 58 4.99 2.61 -2.07
CA ARG A 58 5.89 3.39 -1.21
C ARG A 58 5.13 4.24 -0.20
N ALA A 59 3.97 4.77 -0.57
CA ALA A 59 3.09 5.49 0.34
C ALA A 59 2.46 4.55 1.37
N LEU A 60 1.97 3.38 0.94
CA LEU A 60 1.46 2.34 1.84
C LEU A 60 2.48 1.92 2.90
N VAL A 61 3.73 1.62 2.47
CA VAL A 61 4.82 1.27 3.39
C VAL A 61 5.11 2.41 4.36
N GLY A 62 5.17 3.66 3.90
CA GLY A 62 5.43 4.79 4.80
C GLY A 62 4.29 5.04 5.80
N THR A 63 3.04 4.80 5.44
CA THR A 63 1.91 4.80 6.40
C THR A 63 2.10 3.73 7.46
N LEU A 64 2.51 2.51 7.09
CA LEU A 64 2.79 1.44 8.05
C LEU A 64 3.98 1.76 8.97
N VAL A 65 4.98 2.49 8.48
CA VAL A 65 6.10 2.99 9.30
C VAL A 65 5.58 3.97 10.36
N TYR A 66 4.71 4.92 9.99
CA TYR A 66 4.09 5.83 10.96
C TYR A 66 3.29 5.09 12.03
N VAL A 67 2.54 4.05 11.65
CA VAL A 67 1.85 3.19 12.63
C VAL A 67 2.84 2.50 13.57
N SER A 68 3.99 2.07 13.05
CA SER A 68 5.02 1.39 13.85
C SER A 68 5.74 2.32 14.81
N GLU A 69 5.85 3.60 14.45
CA GLU A 69 6.40 4.66 15.29
C GLU A 69 5.37 5.26 16.27
N GLY A 70 4.11 4.81 16.22
CA GLY A 70 3.03 5.33 17.06
C GLY A 70 2.54 6.73 16.67
N LYS A 71 2.91 7.21 15.47
CA LYS A 71 2.45 8.51 14.92
C LYS A 71 1.04 8.44 14.33
N LEU A 72 0.56 7.23 14.08
CA LEU A 72 -0.77 6.93 13.53
C LEU A 72 -1.29 5.67 14.22
N ASP A 73 -2.53 5.64 14.67
CA ASP A 73 -3.17 4.42 15.15
C ASP A 73 -3.56 3.51 13.98
N CYS A 74 -3.43 2.20 14.18
CA CYS A 74 -3.74 1.24 13.13
C CYS A 74 -5.22 1.30 12.67
N GLY A 75 -6.13 1.66 13.57
CA GLY A 75 -7.57 1.80 13.30
C GLY A 75 -7.94 3.05 12.50
N GLU A 76 -7.00 3.98 12.28
CA GLU A 76 -7.23 5.18 11.46
C GLU A 76 -7.10 4.91 9.95
N ILE A 77 -6.46 3.79 9.56
CA ILE A 77 -6.23 3.46 8.14
C ILE A 77 -7.53 3.41 7.31
N PRO A 78 -8.63 2.78 7.76
CA PRO A 78 -9.90 2.81 7.04
C PRO A 78 -10.41 4.24 6.79
N ALA A 79 -10.33 5.11 7.81
CA ALA A 79 -10.76 6.51 7.67
C ALA A 79 -9.89 7.30 6.68
N ILE A 80 -8.58 7.04 6.64
CA ILE A 80 -7.66 7.63 5.65
C ILE A 80 -8.06 7.22 4.23
N LEU A 81 -8.38 5.93 4.02
CA LEU A 81 -8.82 5.44 2.71
C LEU A 81 -10.15 6.09 2.29
N GLU A 82 -11.13 6.13 3.20
CA GLU A 82 -12.43 6.77 2.97
C GLU A 82 -12.32 8.27 2.70
N GLY A 83 -11.43 8.97 3.42
CA GLY A 83 -11.21 10.41 3.26
C GLY A 83 -10.46 10.79 1.98
N GLY A 84 -9.65 9.87 1.42
CA GLY A 84 -8.93 10.10 0.17
C GLY A 84 -7.83 11.18 0.24
N ASN A 85 -7.54 11.70 1.43
CA ASN A 85 -6.63 12.82 1.63
C ASN A 85 -5.18 12.34 1.80
N ARG A 86 -4.32 12.69 0.83
CA ARG A 86 -2.91 12.27 0.82
C ARG A 86 -2.11 12.78 2.02
N THR A 87 -2.50 13.89 2.64
CA THR A 87 -1.76 14.45 3.80
C THR A 87 -1.96 13.65 5.07
N GLU A 88 -2.99 12.80 5.14
CA GLU A 88 -3.30 11.95 6.30
C GLU A 88 -2.54 10.61 6.25
N ALA A 89 -2.07 10.22 5.06
CA ALA A 89 -1.21 9.06 4.88
C ALA A 89 0.27 9.38 5.20
N GLY A 90 1.03 8.35 5.53
CA GLY A 90 2.46 8.48 5.83
C GLY A 90 3.30 8.95 4.63
N PRO A 91 4.59 9.26 4.86
CA PRO A 91 5.49 9.76 3.84
C PRO A 91 5.70 8.71 2.75
N THR A 92 6.10 9.12 1.56
CA THR A 92 6.50 8.15 0.54
C THR A 92 7.86 7.56 0.92
N ALA A 93 7.92 6.26 1.20
CA ALA A 93 9.18 5.58 1.54
C ALA A 93 10.26 5.78 0.45
N PRO A 94 11.56 5.75 0.77
CA PRO A 94 12.62 5.81 -0.25
C PRO A 94 12.50 4.71 -1.31
N PRO A 95 12.95 4.92 -2.57
CA PRO A 95 12.73 3.98 -3.66
C PRO A 95 13.62 2.73 -3.61
N GLY A 96 14.78 2.79 -2.94
CA GLY A 96 15.83 1.76 -3.02
C GLY A 96 15.45 0.37 -2.49
N GLY A 97 14.34 0.26 -1.75
CA GLY A 97 13.82 -1.03 -1.25
C GLY A 97 12.67 -1.61 -2.06
N LEU A 98 12.16 -0.92 -3.08
CA LEU A 98 11.04 -1.39 -3.89
C LEU A 98 11.53 -2.15 -5.12
N TYR A 99 11.05 -3.38 -5.28
CA TYR A 99 11.29 -4.19 -6.46
C TYR A 99 10.05 -5.06 -6.77
N MET A 100 9.88 -5.40 -8.05
CA MET A 100 8.78 -6.23 -8.52
C MET A 100 9.22 -7.70 -8.53
N THR A 101 8.45 -8.57 -7.89
CA THR A 101 8.79 -9.98 -7.72
C THR A 101 8.07 -10.90 -8.69
N ASN A 102 6.83 -10.59 -9.05
CA ASN A 102 5.97 -11.43 -9.88
C ASN A 102 5.04 -10.58 -10.75
N LEU A 103 4.71 -11.08 -11.95
CA LEU A 103 3.53 -10.68 -12.72
C LEU A 103 2.66 -11.91 -12.94
N TRP A 104 1.35 -11.74 -12.82
CA TRP A 104 0.38 -12.78 -13.10
C TRP A 104 -0.32 -12.49 -14.41
N TYR A 105 -0.30 -13.46 -15.31
CA TYR A 105 -1.06 -13.45 -16.55
C TYR A 105 -2.22 -14.42 -16.40
N ARG A 106 -3.41 -14.01 -16.85
CA ARG A 106 -4.48 -14.96 -17.12
C ARG A 106 -4.19 -15.56 -18.48
N GLU A 107 -3.51 -16.69 -18.50
CA GLU A 107 -3.43 -17.50 -19.71
C GLU A 107 -4.63 -18.44 -19.74
N ASP A 108 -5.46 -18.32 -20.77
CA ASP A 108 -6.31 -19.42 -21.18
C ASP A 108 -5.36 -20.46 -21.79
N VAL A 109 -5.00 -21.48 -21.00
CA VAL A 109 -4.21 -22.60 -21.51
C VAL A 109 -5.05 -23.28 -22.58
N LEU A 110 -4.61 -23.16 -23.85
CA LEU A 110 -5.16 -23.87 -25.00
C LEU A 110 -4.95 -25.39 -24.88
#